data_AF-A0A1A2Z187-F1
#
_entry.id   AF-A0A1A2Z187-F1
#
_cell.length_a   1.000
_cell.length_b   1.000
_cell.length_c   1.000
_cell.angle_alpha   90.00
_cell.angle_beta   90.00
_cell.angle_gamma   90.00
#
_symmetry.space_group_name_H-M   'P 1'
#
loop_
_entity.id
_entity.type
_entity.pdbx_description
1 polymer ?
#
loop_
_entity_poly.entity_id
_entity_poly.type
_entity_poly.pdbx_seq_one_letter_code
_entity_poly.pdbx_strand_id
1 'polypeptide(L)'
;MVRNRWIATVLVLIAGAGVTGCGQAQTVPRKAARVTVGGATQTTRPAACSQTQSYRTLDIGDHDAHVEAVVMLSGYRAIPQWVKIRNFGGFTGSFWQGGVGDAHVDLTNDAYTITGSAYGISNSDPNKTVTTDFKIIAEC
;
A
#
# COMPACT_ATOMS: atom_id res chain seq x y z
N MET A 1 77.05 36.07 0.16
CA MET A 1 76.37 36.93 -0.85
C MET A 1 75.13 36.20 -1.32
N VAL A 2 73.96 36.78 -1.05
CA VAL A 2 72.61 36.23 -1.29
C VAL A 2 72.14 36.61 -2.70
N ARG A 3 71.55 35.69 -3.48
CA ARG A 3 70.38 35.99 -4.34
C ARG A 3 69.69 34.74 -4.95
N ASN A 4 68.77 34.18 -4.19
CA ASN A 4 67.35 34.00 -4.52
C ASN A 4 66.92 34.01 -6.01
N ARG A 5 66.29 32.92 -6.48
CA ARG A 5 65.21 32.98 -7.51
C ARG A 5 64.14 31.92 -7.22
N TRP A 6 63.02 32.40 -6.72
CA TRP A 6 61.77 31.66 -6.54
C TRP A 6 61.11 31.46 -7.91
N ILE A 7 60.59 30.26 -8.16
CA ILE A 7 59.65 30.01 -9.26
C ILE A 7 58.36 29.54 -8.60
N ALA A 8 57.39 30.44 -8.55
CA ALA A 8 56.03 30.17 -8.12
C ALA A 8 55.28 29.50 -9.28
N THR A 9 54.86 28.25 -9.10
CA THR A 9 54.03 27.54 -10.08
C THR A 9 52.57 27.78 -9.73
N VAL A 10 51.89 28.59 -10.54
CA VAL A 10 50.45 28.85 -10.45
C VAL A 10 49.70 27.64 -11.02
N LEU A 11 48.98 26.91 -10.17
CA LEU A 11 48.06 25.84 -10.58
C LEU A 11 46.68 26.45 -10.83
N VAL A 12 46.27 26.46 -12.10
CA VAL A 12 44.98 26.99 -12.57
C VAL A 12 43.85 26.03 -12.16
N LEU A 13 42.87 26.57 -11.43
CA LEU A 13 41.62 25.92 -11.05
C LEU A 13 40.73 25.74 -12.29
N ILE A 14 40.31 24.51 -12.58
CA ILE A 14 39.19 24.23 -13.47
C ILE A 14 38.03 23.73 -12.58
N ALA A 15 37.18 24.66 -12.18
CA ALA A 15 35.92 24.34 -11.54
C ALA A 15 34.92 23.88 -12.60
N GLY A 16 34.76 22.56 -12.76
CA GLY A 16 33.69 21.99 -13.58
C GLY A 16 32.34 22.20 -12.89
N ALA A 17 31.55 23.17 -13.37
CA ALA A 17 30.16 23.32 -12.98
C ALA A 17 29.35 22.18 -13.63
N GLY A 18 29.29 21.03 -12.95
CA GLY A 18 28.38 19.95 -13.29
C GLY A 18 26.95 20.44 -13.04
N VAL A 19 26.18 20.67 -14.11
CA VAL A 19 24.74 20.92 -14.01
C VAL A 19 24.11 19.58 -13.61
N THR A 20 23.90 19.38 -12.30
CA THR A 20 23.06 18.29 -11.81
C THR A 20 21.63 18.61 -12.20
N GLY A 21 21.22 18.18 -13.40
CA GLY A 21 19.83 18.21 -13.82
C GLY A 21 19.04 17.27 -12.91
N CYS A 22 18.40 17.82 -11.88
CA CYS A 22 17.41 17.08 -11.11
C CYS A 22 16.22 16.81 -12.03
N GLY A 23 16.17 15.61 -12.62
CA GLY A 23 14.96 15.12 -13.27
C GLY A 23 13.86 15.04 -12.22
N GLN A 24 12.84 15.89 -12.31
CA GLN A 24 11.69 15.80 -11.42
C GLN A 24 10.98 14.48 -11.72
N ALA A 25 10.90 13.60 -10.72
CA ALA A 25 10.11 12.38 -10.82
C ALA A 25 8.65 12.76 -11.06
N GLN A 26 8.11 12.45 -12.23
CA GLN A 26 6.68 12.58 -12.49
C GLN A 26 5.95 11.54 -11.65
N THR A 27 5.28 11.99 -10.59
CA THR A 27 4.39 11.14 -9.79
C THR A 27 3.04 11.07 -10.48
N VAL A 28 2.77 9.95 -11.17
CA VAL A 28 1.41 9.68 -11.65
C VAL A 28 0.52 9.44 -10.41
N PRO A 29 -0.57 10.18 -10.22
CA PRO A 29 -1.47 9.96 -9.10
C PRO A 29 -2.08 8.56 -9.17
N ARG A 30 -1.93 7.75 -8.11
CA ARG A 30 -2.63 6.47 -7.99
C ARG A 30 -4.12 6.69 -7.79
N LYS A 31 -4.95 5.76 -8.29
CA LYS A 31 -6.40 5.82 -8.09
C LYS A 31 -6.77 5.57 -6.63
N ALA A 32 -7.85 6.21 -6.21
CA ALA A 32 -8.48 5.96 -4.92
C ALA A 32 -8.92 4.50 -4.81
N ALA A 33 -8.75 3.90 -3.62
CA ALA A 33 -9.31 2.59 -3.36
C ALA A 33 -10.83 2.68 -3.10
N ARG A 34 -11.55 1.60 -3.40
CA ARG A 34 -12.98 1.48 -3.14
C ARG A 34 -13.21 0.26 -2.27
N VAL A 35 -13.78 0.48 -1.09
CA VAL A 35 -14.03 -0.56 -0.10
C VAL A 35 -15.53 -0.64 0.16
N THR A 36 -16.06 -1.85 0.18
CA THR A 36 -17.43 -2.18 0.55
C THR A 36 -17.40 -3.21 1.66
N VAL A 37 -18.14 -2.99 2.75
CA VAL A 37 -18.29 -3.95 3.84
C VAL A 37 -19.76 -3.93 4.28
N GLY A 38 -20.43 -5.08 4.26
CA GLY A 38 -21.83 -5.19 4.70
C GLY A 38 -22.79 -4.26 3.94
N GLY A 39 -22.49 -3.92 2.69
CA GLY A 39 -23.25 -2.97 1.87
C GLY A 39 -22.84 -1.50 2.01
N ALA A 40 -22.09 -1.12 3.05
CA ALA A 40 -21.53 0.23 3.17
C ALA A 40 -20.33 0.37 2.23
N THR A 41 -20.38 1.31 1.29
CA THR A 41 -19.29 1.57 0.33
C THR A 41 -18.66 2.92 0.58
N GLN A 42 -17.32 2.98 0.63
CA GLN A 42 -16.56 4.23 0.72
C GLN A 42 -15.43 4.24 -0.32
N THR A 43 -15.10 5.44 -0.79
CA THR A 43 -13.91 5.68 -1.60
C THR A 43 -12.88 6.37 -0.72
N THR A 44 -11.72 5.76 -0.60
CA THR A 44 -10.68 6.16 0.35
C THR A 44 -9.54 6.85 -0.39
N ARG A 45 -8.45 7.13 0.33
CA ARG A 45 -7.17 7.46 -0.32
C ARG A 45 -6.65 6.26 -1.13
N PRO A 46 -5.73 6.46 -2.09
CA PRO A 46 -5.05 5.36 -2.74
C PRO A 46 -4.39 4.43 -1.72
N ALA A 47 -4.36 3.13 -2.01
CA ALA A 47 -3.75 2.16 -1.12
C ALA A 47 -2.25 2.44 -0.97
N ALA A 48 -1.75 2.36 0.26
CA ALA A 48 -0.34 2.30 0.54
C ALA A 48 0.11 0.84 0.40
N CYS A 49 0.79 0.54 -0.70
CA CYS A 49 1.22 -0.83 -0.97
C CYS A 49 2.68 -1.05 -0.58
N SER A 50 2.95 -2.20 0.03
CA SER A 50 4.31 -2.68 0.30
C SER A 50 4.45 -4.14 -0.11
N GLN A 51 5.67 -4.54 -0.46
CA GLN A 51 5.98 -5.93 -0.77
C GLN A 51 7.14 -6.41 0.08
N THR A 52 6.96 -7.57 0.71
CA THR A 52 8.01 -8.28 1.45
C THR A 52 8.03 -9.71 0.97
N GLN A 53 9.12 -10.11 0.30
CA GLN A 53 9.21 -11.39 -0.40
C GLN A 53 8.05 -11.54 -1.42
N SER A 54 7.29 -12.64 -1.34
CA SER A 54 6.10 -12.89 -2.16
C SER A 54 4.83 -12.24 -1.60
N TYR A 55 4.85 -11.62 -0.42
CA TYR A 55 3.66 -11.02 0.17
C TYR A 55 3.50 -9.56 -0.26
N ARG A 56 2.32 -9.23 -0.77
CA ARG A 56 1.89 -7.87 -1.10
C ARG A 56 0.84 -7.43 -0.09
N THR A 57 1.13 -6.33 0.59
CA THR A 57 0.22 -5.69 1.54
C THR A 57 -0.41 -4.48 0.88
N LEU A 58 -1.73 -4.35 1.04
CA LEU A 58 -2.53 -3.18 0.67
C LEU A 58 -3.07 -2.59 1.97
N ASP A 59 -2.53 -1.43 2.35
CA ASP A 59 -2.98 -0.67 3.51
C ASP A 59 -3.90 0.48 3.05
N ILE A 60 -5.15 0.46 3.51
CA ILE A 60 -6.20 1.37 3.10
C ILE A 60 -6.80 2.00 4.36
N GLY A 61 -6.38 3.24 4.64
CA GLY A 61 -6.95 4.05 5.71
C GLY A 61 -8.00 5.05 5.22
N ASP A 62 -9.06 5.22 6.00
CA ASP A 62 -10.01 6.30 5.84
C ASP A 62 -10.55 6.79 7.20
N HIS A 63 -10.17 8.00 7.61
CA HIS A 63 -10.48 8.55 8.94
C HIS A 63 -10.22 7.54 10.07
N ASP A 64 -11.26 7.05 10.74
CA ASP A 64 -11.20 6.10 11.85
C ASP A 64 -11.32 4.63 11.40
N ALA A 65 -11.53 4.40 10.10
CA ALA A 65 -11.62 3.08 9.49
C ALA A 65 -10.28 2.67 8.85
N HIS A 66 -9.99 1.38 8.88
CA HIS A 66 -8.76 0.84 8.30
C HIS A 66 -8.97 -0.57 7.77
N VAL A 67 -8.40 -0.82 6.60
CA VAL A 67 -8.36 -2.14 5.98
C VAL A 67 -6.94 -2.47 5.62
N GLU A 68 -6.45 -3.60 6.13
CA GLU A 68 -5.19 -4.22 5.74
C GLU A 68 -5.53 -5.51 5.01
N ALA A 69 -5.19 -5.61 3.73
CA ALA A 69 -5.32 -6.83 2.96
C ALA A 69 -3.94 -7.32 2.54
N VAL A 70 -3.66 -8.60 2.78
CA VAL A 70 -2.40 -9.22 2.38
C VAL A 70 -2.66 -10.41 1.48
N VAL A 71 -1.95 -10.41 0.36
CA VAL A 71 -1.99 -11.46 -0.65
C VAL A 71 -0.59 -12.01 -0.87
N MET A 72 -0.48 -13.31 -1.09
CA MET A 72 0.75 -13.96 -1.53
C MET A 72 0.75 -14.04 -3.05
N LEU A 73 1.78 -13.50 -3.68
CA LEU A 73 2.00 -13.55 -5.12
C LEU A 73 2.67 -14.89 -5.47
N SER A 74 2.03 -15.66 -6.35
CA SER A 74 2.52 -16.96 -6.82
C SER A 74 2.31 -17.08 -8.33
N GLY A 75 3.37 -16.82 -9.10
CA GLY A 75 3.29 -16.69 -10.55
C GLY A 75 2.38 -15.53 -10.94
N TYR A 76 1.33 -15.82 -11.72
CA TYR A 76 0.31 -14.85 -12.14
C TYR A 76 -0.88 -14.75 -11.19
N ARG A 77 -0.85 -15.45 -10.05
CA ARG A 77 -1.97 -15.49 -9.09
C ARG A 77 -1.64 -14.67 -7.85
N ALA A 78 -2.65 -14.00 -7.32
CA ALA A 78 -2.65 -13.43 -5.97
C ALA A 78 -3.54 -14.30 -5.09
N ILE A 79 -2.98 -14.84 -4.00
CA ILE A 79 -3.68 -15.75 -3.09
C ILE A 79 -3.94 -14.98 -1.80
N PRO A 80 -5.20 -14.73 -1.40
CA PRO A 80 -5.49 -13.97 -0.20
C PRO A 80 -5.00 -14.73 1.04
N GLN A 81 -4.28 -14.03 1.91
CA GLN A 81 -3.73 -14.58 3.15
C GLN A 81 -4.56 -14.12 4.34
N TRP A 82 -4.81 -12.82 4.43
CA TRP A 82 -5.75 -12.26 5.40
C TRP A 82 -6.28 -10.91 4.95
N VAL A 83 -7.41 -10.53 5.53
CA VAL A 83 -7.94 -9.18 5.49
C VAL A 83 -8.36 -8.81 6.91
N LYS A 84 -7.86 -7.69 7.41
CA LYS A 84 -8.30 -7.10 8.68
C LYS A 84 -9.10 -5.85 8.37
N ILE A 85 -10.29 -5.76 8.94
CA ILE A 85 -11.19 -4.62 8.79
C ILE A 85 -11.41 -4.05 10.17
N ARG A 86 -11.12 -2.77 10.34
CA ARG A 86 -11.33 -2.03 11.59
C ARG A 86 -12.29 -0.89 11.33
N ASN A 87 -13.37 -0.86 12.11
CA ASN A 87 -14.34 0.23 12.18
C ASN A 87 -14.87 0.72 10.82
N PHE A 88 -15.00 -0.18 9.83
CA PHE A 88 -15.49 0.19 8.51
C PHE A 88 -17.02 0.02 8.47
N GLY A 89 -17.75 1.13 8.31
CA GLY A 89 -19.22 1.09 8.38
C GLY A 89 -19.76 0.54 9.72
N GLY A 90 -18.97 0.67 10.80
CA GLY A 90 -19.29 0.10 12.11
C GLY A 90 -18.94 -1.38 12.29
N PHE A 91 -18.29 -2.03 11.31
CA PHE A 91 -17.84 -3.41 11.42
C PHE A 91 -16.35 -3.50 11.74
N THR A 92 -15.98 -4.43 12.62
CA THR A 92 -14.59 -4.83 12.88
C THR A 92 -14.48 -6.35 12.82
N GLY A 93 -13.60 -6.87 11.98
CA GLY A 93 -13.49 -8.31 11.76
C GLY A 93 -12.33 -8.67 10.84
N SER A 94 -12.25 -9.96 10.51
CA SER A 94 -11.17 -10.45 9.66
C SER A 94 -11.55 -11.69 8.85
N PHE A 95 -10.86 -11.82 7.71
CA PHE A 95 -10.63 -13.07 7.01
C PHE A 95 -9.20 -13.56 7.31
N TRP A 96 -9.03 -14.87 7.49
CA TRP A 96 -7.72 -15.53 7.58
C TRP A 96 -7.75 -16.85 6.81
N GLN A 97 -6.80 -17.05 5.89
CA GLN A 97 -6.68 -18.29 5.13
C GLN A 97 -6.50 -19.49 6.07
N GLY A 98 -7.35 -20.50 5.92
CA GLY A 98 -7.34 -21.69 6.79
C GLY A 98 -7.89 -21.45 8.19
N GLY A 99 -8.48 -20.27 8.44
CA GLY A 99 -9.07 -19.89 9.72
C GLY A 99 -10.54 -19.52 9.58
N VAL A 100 -10.82 -18.22 9.41
CA VAL A 100 -12.17 -17.65 9.43
C VAL A 100 -12.47 -16.87 8.16
N GLY A 101 -13.73 -16.94 7.73
CA GLY A 101 -14.19 -16.30 6.50
C GLY A 101 -13.60 -16.95 5.25
N ASP A 102 -13.90 -16.34 4.11
CA ASP A 102 -13.39 -16.74 2.80
C ASP A 102 -12.97 -15.50 2.01
N ALA A 103 -12.01 -15.66 1.10
CA ALA A 103 -11.63 -14.58 0.19
C ALA A 103 -11.12 -15.12 -1.15
N HIS A 104 -11.36 -14.34 -2.19
CA HIS A 104 -10.85 -14.53 -3.54
C HIS A 104 -10.23 -13.23 -4.03
N VAL A 105 -9.21 -13.33 -4.89
CA VAL A 105 -8.53 -12.17 -5.49
C VAL A 105 -8.49 -12.32 -7.01
N ASP A 106 -9.02 -11.32 -7.70
CA ASP A 106 -8.77 -11.10 -9.12
C ASP A 106 -7.74 -9.98 -9.28
N LEU A 107 -6.65 -10.26 -9.99
CA LEU A 107 -5.60 -9.29 -10.30
C LEU A 107 -5.65 -8.98 -11.80
N THR A 108 -5.88 -7.72 -12.16
CA THR A 108 -5.93 -7.26 -13.56
C THR A 108 -5.24 -5.91 -13.70
N ASN A 109 -4.17 -5.82 -14.50
CA ASN A 109 -3.43 -4.57 -14.73
C ASN A 109 -3.11 -3.83 -13.42
N ASP A 110 -2.56 -4.55 -12.45
CA ASP A 110 -2.20 -4.05 -11.12
C ASP A 110 -3.36 -3.63 -10.19
N ALA A 111 -4.60 -3.79 -10.64
CA ALA A 111 -5.78 -3.65 -9.80
C ALA A 111 -6.12 -4.98 -9.11
N TYR A 112 -6.14 -4.95 -7.77
CA TYR A 112 -6.58 -6.05 -6.91
C TYR A 112 -8.06 -5.88 -6.62
N THR A 113 -8.86 -6.85 -7.03
CA THR A 113 -10.26 -7.00 -6.59
C THR A 113 -10.33 -8.15 -5.60
N ILE A 114 -10.41 -7.82 -4.32
CA ILE A 114 -10.48 -8.79 -3.22
C ILE A 114 -11.93 -8.85 -2.75
N THR A 115 -12.56 -10.02 -2.84
CA THR A 115 -13.95 -10.24 -2.41
C THR A 115 -14.01 -11.40 -1.44
N GLY A 116 -14.92 -11.34 -0.49
CA GLY A 116 -14.98 -12.38 0.53
C GLY A 116 -15.95 -12.08 1.66
N SER A 117 -15.80 -12.84 2.73
CA SER A 117 -16.52 -12.68 3.99
C SER A 117 -15.53 -12.58 5.15
N ALA A 118 -15.83 -11.70 6.10
CA ALA A 118 -15.03 -11.51 7.30
C ALA A 118 -15.88 -11.83 8.53
N TYR A 119 -15.27 -12.52 9.50
CA TYR A 119 -15.89 -12.79 10.79
C TYR A 119 -15.51 -11.71 11.78
N GLY A 120 -16.48 -11.17 12.51
CA GLY A 120 -16.24 -10.03 13.39
C GLY A 120 -17.46 -9.62 14.20
N ILE A 121 -17.50 -8.35 14.57
CA ILE A 121 -18.56 -7.73 15.37
C ILE A 121 -19.03 -6.43 14.71
N SER A 122 -20.27 -6.04 15.00
CA SER A 122 -20.79 -4.71 14.71
C SER A 122 -20.73 -3.83 15.96
N ASN A 123 -20.39 -2.56 15.81
CA ASN A 123 -20.43 -1.57 16.89
C ASN A 123 -21.84 -1.43 17.50
N SER A 124 -22.89 -1.76 16.75
CA SER A 124 -24.28 -1.71 17.24
C SER A 124 -24.61 -2.85 18.21
N ASP A 125 -23.89 -3.98 18.13
CA ASP A 125 -24.06 -5.14 19.01
C ASP A 125 -22.70 -5.86 19.17
N PRO A 126 -21.79 -5.31 19.98
CA PRO A 126 -20.41 -5.79 20.07
C PRO A 126 -20.29 -7.15 20.78
N ASN A 127 -21.36 -7.64 21.41
CA ASN A 127 -21.37 -8.92 22.13
C ASN A 127 -21.74 -10.09 21.24
N LYS A 128 -22.11 -9.83 19.98
CA LYS A 128 -22.51 -10.85 19.02
C LYS A 128 -21.58 -10.85 17.81
N THR A 129 -21.09 -12.04 17.49
CA THR A 129 -20.31 -12.22 16.27
C THR A 129 -21.22 -12.35 15.05
N VAL A 130 -20.75 -11.79 13.94
CA VAL A 130 -21.43 -11.80 12.64
C VAL A 130 -20.41 -12.07 11.54
N THR A 131 -20.89 -12.65 10.45
CA THR A 131 -20.15 -12.77 9.19
C THR A 131 -20.65 -11.69 8.26
N THR A 132 -19.72 -10.90 7.71
CA THR A 132 -20.03 -9.75 6.86
C THR A 132 -19.22 -9.81 5.58
N ASP A 133 -19.91 -9.67 4.45
CA ASP A 133 -19.25 -9.66 3.15
C ASP A 133 -18.45 -8.37 2.93
N PHE A 134 -17.35 -8.49 2.19
CA PHE A 134 -16.54 -7.36 1.80
C PHE A 134 -16.10 -7.43 0.33
N LYS A 135 -15.82 -6.25 -0.23
CA LYS A 135 -15.18 -6.05 -1.53
C LYS A 135 -14.20 -4.90 -1.45
N ILE A 136 -12.95 -5.14 -1.84
CA ILE A 136 -11.87 -4.15 -1.88
C ILE A 136 -11.38 -4.08 -3.33
N ILE A 137 -11.34 -2.87 -3.88
CA ILE A 137 -10.73 -2.59 -5.18
C ILE A 137 -9.62 -1.56 -4.94
N ALA A 138 -8.38 -1.92 -5.23
CA ALA A 138 -7.23 -1.06 -5.03
C ALA A 138 -6.13 -1.33 -6.07
N GLU A 139 -5.38 -0.29 -6.43
CA GLU A 139 -4.24 -0.37 -7.33
C GLU A 139 -2.94 -0.21 -6.54
N CYS A 140 -1.94 -1.00 -6.90
CA CYS A 140 -0.56 -0.87 -6.45
C CYS A 140 0.35 -0.73 -7.68
#